data_AF-A0A946JVS6-F1
#
_entry.id   AF-A0A946JVS6-F1
#
_cell.length_a   1.000
_cell.length_b   1.000
_cell.length_c   1.000
_cell.angle_alpha   90.00
_cell.angle_beta   90.00
_cell.angle_gamma   90.00
#
_symmetry.space_group_name_H-M   'P 1'
#
loop_
_entity.id
_entity.type
_entity.pdbx_description
1 polymer ?
#
loop_
_entity_poly.entity_id
_entity_poly.type
_entity_poly.pdbx_seq_one_letter_code
_entity_poly.pdbx_strand_id
1 'polypeptide(L)' 'MVESYNPPCIDLAEKVSNLYVTTKGSAVTPTQFIVASKKQRGVVGVVDVAGDIRQGDEVVLEFYRPPKL' A
#
# COMPACT_ATOMS: atom_id res chain seq x y z
N MET A 1 12.33 -0.93 8.61
CA MET A 1 11.75 0.29 9.22
C MET A 1 10.59 0.77 8.37
N VAL A 2 9.45 1.17 8.95
CA VAL A 2 8.34 1.79 8.19
C VAL A 2 8.63 3.28 7.99
N GLU A 3 8.61 3.76 6.75
CA GLU A 3 8.97 5.14 6.42
C GLU A 3 7.77 5.99 6.01
N SER A 4 6.90 5.46 5.17
CA SER A 4 5.75 6.21 4.65
C SER A 4 4.64 5.31 4.14
N TYR A 5 3.50 5.91 3.81
CA TYR A 5 2.44 5.22 3.08
C TYR A 5 2.79 5.10 1.60
N ASN A 6 2.57 3.92 1.02
CA ASN A 6 2.77 3.68 -0.41
C ASN A 6 1.99 4.72 -1.25
N PRO A 7 2.64 5.54 -2.09
CA PRO A 7 1.94 6.56 -2.85
C PRO A 7 0.96 5.95 -3.87
N PRO A 8 -0.17 6.63 -4.17
CA PRO A 8 -1.01 6.25 -5.29
C PRO A 8 -0.24 6.26 -6.62
N CYS A 9 -0.49 5.29 -7.48
CA CYS A 9 0.17 5.12 -8.78
C CYS A 9 -0.83 5.30 -9.93
N ILE A 10 -0.49 6.14 -10.90
CA ILE A 10 -1.35 6.43 -12.06
C ILE A 10 -1.46 5.21 -12.98
N ASP A 11 -0.37 4.51 -13.25
CA ASP A 11 -0.37 3.32 -14.12
C ASP A 11 -1.29 2.22 -13.56
N LEU A 12 -1.27 2.04 -12.24
CA LEU A 12 -2.20 1.12 -11.58
C LEU A 12 -3.65 1.60 -11.70
N ALA A 13 -3.89 2.91 -11.57
CA ALA A 13 -5.22 3.49 -11.73
C ALA A 13 -5.78 3.26 -13.14
N GLU A 14 -4.97 3.46 -14.17
CA GLU A 14 -5.33 3.19 -15.57
C GLU A 14 -5.60 1.70 -15.78
N LYS A 15 -4.73 0.82 -15.27
CA LYS A 15 -4.94 -0.63 -15.36
C LYS A 15 -6.25 -1.07 -14.71
N VAL A 16 -6.55 -0.57 -13.51
CA VAL A 16 -7.81 -0.86 -12.81
C VAL A 16 -9.00 -0.33 -13.61
N SER A 17 -8.90 0.88 -14.17
CA SER A 17 -9.97 1.50 -14.97
C SER A 17 -10.27 0.69 -16.25
N ASN A 18 -9.27 0.05 -16.83
CA ASN A 18 -9.42 -0.80 -18.01
C ASN A 18 -9.97 -2.20 -17.69
N LEU A 19 -9.78 -2.70 -16.47
CA LEU A 19 -10.16 -4.06 -16.07
C LEU A 19 -11.55 -4.15 -15.43
N TYR A 20 -12.05 -3.06 -14.85
CA TYR A 20 -13.22 -3.11 -13.98
C TYR A 20 -14.28 -2.06 -14.30
N VAL A 21 -15.53 -2.43 -14.03
CA VAL A 21 -16.68 -1.54 -14.03
C VAL A 21 -17.25 -1.43 -12.61
N THR A 22 -17.93 -0.33 -12.36
CA THR A 22 -18.74 -0.13 -11.15
C THR A 22 -19.87 -1.15 -11.08
N THR A 23 -20.48 -1.29 -9.90
CA THR A 23 -21.67 -2.16 -9.71
C THR A 23 -22.88 -1.74 -10.54
N LYS A 24 -22.88 -0.51 -11.09
CA LYS A 24 -23.89 0.00 -12.02
C LYS A 24 -23.50 -0.17 -13.49
N GLY A 25 -22.38 -0.84 -13.78
CA GLY A 25 -21.90 -1.13 -15.14
C GLY A 25 -21.11 -0.01 -15.81
N SER A 26 -20.97 1.17 -15.20
CA SER A 26 -20.12 2.25 -15.74
C SER A 26 -18.64 1.94 -15.53
N ALA A 27 -17.76 2.39 -16.44
CA ALA A 27 -16.31 2.26 -16.27
C ALA A 27 -15.83 2.89 -14.96
N VAL A 28 -14.89 2.24 -14.28
CA VAL A 28 -14.17 2.85 -13.16
C VAL A 28 -13.21 3.90 -13.73
N THR A 29 -13.14 5.08 -13.12
CA THR A 29 -12.20 6.13 -13.56
C THR A 29 -10.89 6.07 -12.77
N PRO A 30 -9.77 6.54 -13.35
CA PRO A 30 -8.49 6.59 -12.63
C PRO A 30 -8.59 7.43 -11.35
N THR A 31 -9.34 8.53 -11.39
CA THR A 31 -9.58 9.40 -10.23
C THR A 31 -10.32 8.68 -9.10
N GLN A 32 -11.32 7.86 -9.42
CA GLN A 32 -12.03 7.08 -8.40
C GLN A 32 -11.07 6.13 -7.67
N PHE A 33 -10.19 5.45 -8.39
CA PHE A 33 -9.16 4.60 -7.80
C PHE A 33 -8.16 5.41 -6.94
N ILE A 34 -7.63 6.52 -7.45
CA ILE A 34 -6.65 7.35 -6.72
C ILE A 34 -7.25 7.89 -5.42
N VAL A 35 -8.51 8.32 -5.43
CA VAL A 35 -9.18 8.81 -4.22
C VAL A 35 -9.39 7.70 -3.21
N ALA A 36 -9.84 6.52 -3.65
CA ALA A 36 -10.04 5.37 -2.77
C ALA A 36 -8.72 4.86 -2.15
N SER A 37 -7.65 4.76 -2.96
CA SER A 37 -6.36 4.20 -2.53
C SER A 37 -5.67 5.03 -1.45
N LYS A 38 -5.91 6.35 -1.35
CA LYS A 38 -5.36 7.20 -0.28
C LYS A 38 -5.65 6.69 1.13
N LYS A 39 -6.77 5.98 1.32
CA LYS A 39 -7.22 5.42 2.61
C LYS A 39 -6.97 3.92 2.76
N GLN A 40 -6.51 3.24 1.71
CA GLN A 40 -6.36 1.78 1.66
C GLN A 40 -4.96 1.34 1.21
N ARG A 41 -4.00 2.26 1.27
CA ARG A 41 -2.61 2.04 0.87
C ARG A 41 -1.84 1.36 2.00
N GLY A 42 -1.01 0.38 1.61
CA GLY A 42 -0.01 -0.19 2.49
C GLY A 42 1.09 0.82 2.83
N VAL A 43 2.10 0.35 3.56
CA VAL A 43 3.28 1.13 3.91
C VAL A 43 4.50 0.68 3.12
N VAL A 44 5.46 1.57 2.99
CA VAL A 44 6.78 1.30 2.43
C VAL A 44 7.84 1.56 3.49
N GLY A 45 8.99 0.92 3.32
CA GLY A 45 10.08 0.99 4.24
C GLY A 45 11.37 0.47 3.64
N VAL A 46 12.43 0.57 4.42
CA VAL A 46 13.76 0.05 4.05
C VAL A 46 14.05 -1.27 4.74
N VAL A 47 14.84 -2.09 4.06
CA VAL A 47 15.50 -3.28 4.61
C VAL A 47 16.72 -2.81 5.39
N ASP A 48 16.68 -2.99 6.70
CA ASP A 48 17.79 -2.62 7.59
C ASP A 48 18.89 -3.70 7.55
N VAL A 49 18.47 -4.97 7.57
CA VAL A 49 19.35 -6.14 7.47
C VAL A 49 18.76 -7.11 6.47
N ALA A 50 19.56 -7.52 5.49
CA ALA A 50 19.16 -8.52 4.50
C ALA A 50 19.10 -9.93 5.13
N GLY A 51 18.16 -10.75 4.68
CA GLY A 51 17.99 -12.12 5.16
C GLY A 51 16.90 -12.83 4.37
N ASP A 52 16.76 -14.12 4.63
CA ASP A 52 15.72 -14.95 4.00
C ASP A 52 14.37 -14.72 4.67
N ILE A 53 13.32 -14.63 3.85
CA ILE A 53 11.92 -14.62 4.28
C ILE A 53 11.16 -15.72 3.56
N ARG A 54 10.22 -16.37 4.23
CA ARG A 54 9.43 -17.49 3.72
C ARG A 54 7.95 -17.25 3.94
N GLN A 55 7.14 -17.90 3.10
CA GLN A 55 5.70 -17.90 3.30
C GLN A 55 5.37 -18.56 4.65
N GLY A 56 4.55 -17.88 5.45
CA GLY A 56 4.16 -18.35 6.78
C GLY A 56 5.03 -17.84 7.92
N ASP A 57 6.13 -17.13 7.63
CA ASP A 57 6.90 -16.44 8.67
C ASP A 57 6.03 -15.41 9.40
N GLU A 58 6.24 -15.29 10.71
CA GLU A 58 5.54 -14.32 11.53
C GLU A 58 6.15 -12.93 11.41
N VAL A 59 5.29 -11.90 11.34
CA VAL A 59 5.71 -10.51 11.36
C VAL A 59 5.58 -9.97 12.79
N VAL A 60 6.71 -9.59 13.39
CA VAL A 60 6.74 -8.94 14.70
C VAL A 60 6.71 -7.43 14.52
N LEU A 61 5.82 -6.75 15.25
CA LEU A 61 5.70 -5.28 15.23
C LEU A 61 6.37 -4.68 16.45
N GLU A 62 7.40 -3.86 16.22
CA GLU A 62 8.04 -3.07 17.26
C GLU A 62 7.73 -1.59 17.05
N PHE A 63 7.12 -0.98 18.07
CA PHE A 63 6.79 0.44 18.05
C PHE A 63 7.92 1.23 18.69
N TYR A 64 8.44 2.22 17.96
CA TYR A 64 9.42 3.14 18.50
C TYR A 64 8.90 3.81 19.78
N ARG A 65 9.68 3.71 20.86
CA ARG A 65 9.46 4.43 22.10
C ARG A 65 10.64 5.35 22.32
N PRO A 66 10.44 6.68 22.38
CA PRO A 66 11.54 7.58 22.67
C PRO A 66 12.13 7.28 24.06
N PRO A 67 13.43 7.52 24.28
CA PRO A 67 14.06 7.37 25.59
C PRO A 67 13.31 8.17 26.66
N LYS A 68 13.18 7.61 27.87
CA LYS A 68 12.73 8.39 29.02
C LYS A 68 13.84 9.35 29.40
N LEU A 69 13.51 10.65 29.45
CA LEU A 69 14.36 11.68 30.03
C LEU A 69 14.60 11.42 31.53
#